data_AF-J8TXI7-F1
#
_entry.id   AF-J8TXI7-F1
#
_cell.length_a   1.000
_cell.length_b   1.000
_cell.length_c   1.000
_cell.angle_alpha   90.00
_cell.angle_beta   90.00
_cell.angle_gamma   90.00
#
_symmetry.space_group_name_H-M   'P 1'
#
loop_
_entity.id
_entity.type
_entity.pdbx_description
1 polymer ?
#
loop_
_entity_poly.entity_id
_entity_poly.type
_entity_poly.pdbx_seq_one_letter_code
_entity_poly.pdbx_strand_id
1 'polypeptide(L)'
;MSLFLNSLRGNQEVSQEKLDVAGVQFDAMCSTFNTILRTCLEKCIPHEGYSEPDLAKGEQCCIDRCVAKMHYSNRLIGGFVQTRGFGPENQLRHYSRFLSKKTTGEPKD
;
A
#
# COMPACT_ATOMS: atom_id res chain seq x y z
N MET A 1 -30.45 -16.29 -31.00
CA MET A 1 -29.44 -17.26 -30.54
C MET A 1 -28.15 -16.50 -30.22
N SER A 2 -27.90 -16.19 -28.94
CA SER A 2 -26.57 -15.85 -28.41
C SER A 2 -26.50 -16.31 -26.96
N LEU A 3 -26.68 -17.62 -26.76
CA LEU A 3 -26.58 -18.28 -25.45
C LEU A 3 -25.14 -18.31 -24.89
N PHE A 4 -24.14 -17.91 -25.68
CA PHE A 4 -22.72 -17.88 -25.29
C PHE A 4 -22.27 -16.59 -24.57
N LEU A 5 -23.01 -15.48 -24.67
CA LEU A 5 -22.66 -14.23 -23.96
C LEU A 5 -23.30 -14.11 -22.57
N ASN A 6 -24.33 -14.91 -22.28
CA ASN A 6 -25.02 -14.86 -20.98
C ASN A 6 -24.39 -15.76 -19.90
N SER A 7 -23.55 -16.74 -20.28
CA SER A 7 -22.82 -17.59 -19.31
C SER A 7 -21.59 -16.90 -18.70
N LEU A 8 -21.13 -15.77 -19.28
CA LEU A 8 -20.07 -14.93 -18.71
C LEU A 8 -20.62 -13.74 -17.92
N ARG A 9 -21.94 -13.46 -17.99
CA ARG A 9 -22.66 -12.73 -16.95
C ARG A 9 -22.94 -13.68 -15.78
N GLY A 10 -21.88 -14.25 -15.22
CA GLY A 10 -21.96 -14.65 -13.82
C GLY A 10 -22.40 -13.41 -13.06
N ASN A 11 -23.51 -13.51 -12.34
CA ASN A 11 -23.96 -12.53 -11.38
C ASN A 11 -22.80 -12.27 -10.41
N GLN A 12 -21.88 -11.35 -10.73
CA GLN A 12 -21.05 -10.70 -9.74
C GLN A 12 -22.01 -9.79 -8.99
N GLU A 13 -22.76 -10.39 -8.07
CA GLU A 13 -23.41 -9.64 -7.02
C GLU A 13 -22.29 -8.91 -6.28
N VAL A 14 -22.27 -7.58 -6.46
CA VAL A 14 -21.32 -6.69 -5.82
C VAL A 14 -21.69 -6.65 -4.34
N SER A 15 -21.15 -7.60 -3.57
CA SER A 15 -21.30 -7.59 -2.12
C SER A 15 -20.48 -6.45 -1.54
N GLN A 16 -21.11 -5.61 -0.70
CA GLN A 16 -20.46 -4.47 -0.05
C GLN A 16 -19.18 -4.89 0.68
N GLU A 17 -19.18 -6.03 1.36
CA GLU A 17 -17.99 -6.56 2.05
C GLU A 17 -16.79 -6.77 1.10
N LYS A 18 -17.03 -7.30 -0.11
CA LYS A 18 -15.94 -7.46 -1.11
C LYS A 18 -15.44 -6.12 -1.63
N LEU A 19 -16.30 -5.11 -1.72
CA LEU A 19 -15.87 -3.75 -2.06
C LEU A 19 -15.01 -3.15 -0.96
N ASP A 20 -15.39 -3.35 0.31
CA ASP A 20 -14.64 -2.84 1.45
C ASP A 20 -13.25 -3.52 1.54
N VAL A 21 -13.19 -4.84 1.32
CA VAL A 21 -11.91 -5.58 1.25
C VAL A 21 -11.06 -5.12 0.06
N ALA A 22 -11.66 -4.84 -1.10
CA ALA A 22 -10.95 -4.29 -2.24
C ALA A 22 -10.44 -2.87 -1.95
N GLY A 23 -11.22 -2.06 -1.23
CA GLY A 23 -10.83 -0.72 -0.80
C GLY A 23 -9.57 -0.73 0.07
N VAL A 24 -9.54 -1.58 1.11
CA VAL A 24 -8.35 -1.67 1.98
C VAL A 24 -7.12 -2.21 1.25
N GLN A 25 -7.29 -3.12 0.29
CA GLN A 25 -6.18 -3.60 -0.55
C GLN A 25 -5.63 -2.48 -1.43
N PHE A 26 -6.51 -1.69 -2.03
CA PHE A 26 -6.11 -0.52 -2.82
C PHE A 26 -5.40 0.53 -1.96
N ASP A 27 -5.89 0.82 -0.76
CA ASP A 27 -5.24 1.75 0.16
C ASP A 27 -3.84 1.28 0.57
N ALA A 28 -3.67 -0.02 0.82
CA ALA A 28 -2.37 -0.61 1.09
C ALA A 28 -1.42 -0.44 -0.10
N MET A 29 -1.88 -0.70 -1.33
CA MET A 29 -1.08 -0.48 -2.55
C MET A 29 -0.72 1.00 -2.72
N CYS A 30 -1.67 1.91 -2.55
CA CYS A 30 -1.46 3.35 -2.62
C CYS A 30 -0.42 3.85 -1.61
N SER A 31 -0.47 3.36 -0.37
CA SER A 31 0.53 3.70 0.65
C SER A 31 1.95 3.26 0.25
N THR A 32 2.09 2.04 -0.28
CA THR A 32 3.39 1.56 -0.76
C THR A 32 3.89 2.35 -1.97
N PHE A 33 3.02 2.68 -2.92
CA PHE A 33 3.36 3.49 -4.09
C PHE A 33 3.85 4.89 -3.70
N ASN A 34 3.13 5.57 -2.80
CA ASN A 34 3.52 6.89 -2.30
C ASN A 34 4.87 6.86 -1.56
N THR A 35 5.13 5.78 -0.81
CA THR A 35 6.43 5.56 -0.17
C THR A 35 7.54 5.41 -1.21
N ILE A 36 7.35 4.56 -2.22
CA ILE A 36 8.31 4.37 -3.31
C ILE A 36 8.59 5.70 -4.02
N LEU A 37 7.54 6.46 -4.34
CA LEU A 37 7.65 7.75 -5.02
C LEU A 37 8.48 8.75 -4.21
N ARG A 38 8.18 8.92 -2.92
CA ARG A 38 8.93 9.83 -2.03
C ARG A 38 10.38 9.40 -1.87
N THR A 39 10.64 8.11 -1.67
CA THR A 39 12.01 7.64 -1.49
C THR A 39 12.83 7.75 -2.76
N CYS A 40 12.28 7.41 -3.93
CA CYS A 40 13.02 7.53 -5.18
C CYS A 40 13.22 8.99 -5.59
N LEU A 41 12.29 9.88 -5.27
CA LEU A 41 12.49 11.33 -5.39
C LEU A 41 13.71 11.77 -4.56
N GLU A 42 13.76 11.41 -3.27
CA GLU A 42 14.87 11.77 -2.37
C GLU A 42 16.22 11.16 -2.79
N LYS A 43 16.22 9.96 -3.40
CA LYS A 43 17.46 9.27 -3.78
C LYS A 43 18.02 9.67 -5.13
N CYS A 44 17.18 9.98 -6.10
CA CYS A 44 17.60 10.16 -7.48
C CYS A 44 17.56 11.60 -7.98
N ILE A 45 16.83 12.49 -7.29
CA ILE A 45 16.73 13.89 -7.69
C ILE A 45 17.56 14.74 -6.72
N PRO A 46 18.54 15.51 -7.22
CA PRO A 46 19.44 16.28 -6.38
C PRO A 46 18.71 17.45 -5.69
N HIS A 47 19.04 17.69 -4.41
CA HIS A 47 18.48 18.80 -3.64
C HIS A 47 19.20 20.13 -3.86
N GLU A 48 20.40 20.11 -4.44
CA GLU A 48 21.26 21.29 -4.58
C GLU A 48 20.80 22.24 -5.70
N GLY A 49 19.99 21.75 -6.64
CA GLY A 49 19.39 22.57 -7.69
C GLY A 49 18.86 21.75 -8.86
N TYR A 50 17.90 22.32 -9.57
CA TYR A 50 17.37 21.79 -10.83
C TYR A 50 17.99 22.60 -11.97
N SER A 51 18.77 21.96 -12.85
CA SER A 51 19.37 22.68 -13.98
C SER A 51 18.40 22.79 -15.16
N GLU A 52 17.60 21.74 -15.40
CA GLU A 52 16.69 21.60 -16.53
C GLU A 52 15.35 21.01 -16.05
N PRO A 53 14.23 21.29 -16.74
CA PRO A 53 12.92 20.77 -16.37
C PRO A 53 12.76 19.28 -16.72
N ASP A 54 13.52 18.80 -17.69
CA ASP A 54 13.50 17.40 -18.12
C ASP A 54 14.50 16.57 -17.29
N LEU A 55 14.12 15.32 -17.02
CA LEU A 55 14.98 14.38 -16.31
C LEU A 55 16.21 14.04 -17.14
N ALA A 56 17.40 14.24 -16.60
CA ALA A 56 18.63 13.82 -17.24
C ALA A 56 18.68 12.29 -17.36
N LYS A 57 19.42 11.76 -18.34
CA LYS A 57 19.55 10.30 -18.53
C LYS A 57 20.02 9.57 -17.26
N GLY A 58 20.87 10.22 -16.45
CA GLY A 58 21.33 9.70 -15.16
C GLY A 58 20.20 9.55 -14.14
N GLU A 59 19.32 10.54 -14.06
CA GLU A 59 18.17 10.55 -13.14
C GLU A 59 17.13 9.51 -13.58
N GLN A 60 16.83 9.41 -14.88
CA GLN A 60 15.93 8.38 -15.42
C GLN A 60 16.43 6.97 -15.09
N CYS A 61 17.71 6.68 -15.40
CA CYS A 61 18.33 5.39 -15.08
C CYS A 61 18.39 5.12 -13.57
N CYS A 62 18.54 6.16 -12.74
CA CYS A 62 18.50 6.03 -11.28
C CYS A 62 17.11 5.64 -10.81
N ILE A 63 16.06 6.31 -11.30
CA ILE A 63 14.66 6.06 -10.93
C ILE A 63 14.28 4.60 -11.24
N ASP A 64 14.60 4.09 -12.43
CA ASP A 64 14.32 2.69 -12.80
C ASP A 64 14.94 1.70 -11.81
N ARG A 65 16.23 1.92 -11.48
CA ARG A 65 16.97 1.09 -10.52
C ARG A 65 16.42 1.24 -9.09
N CYS A 66 16.00 2.45 -8.72
CA CYS A 66 15.45 2.75 -7.41
C CYS A 66 14.14 2.01 -7.19
N VAL A 67 13.21 2.10 -8.14
CA VAL A 67 11.91 1.42 -8.07
C VAL A 67 12.11 -0.10 -7.99
N ALA A 68 13.00 -0.66 -8.83
CA ALA A 68 13.31 -2.10 -8.79
C ALA A 68 13.83 -2.54 -7.41
N LYS A 69 14.78 -1.79 -6.83
CA LYS A 69 15.32 -2.09 -5.49
C LYS A 69 14.25 -1.91 -4.41
N MET A 70 13.48 -0.83 -4.45
CA MET A 70 12.50 -0.54 -3.41
C MET A 70 11.35 -1.55 -3.42
N HIS A 71 10.89 -1.95 -4.60
CA HIS A 71 9.85 -2.97 -4.72
C HIS A 71 10.33 -4.33 -4.20
N TYR A 72 11.57 -4.72 -4.52
CA TYR A 72 12.19 -5.93 -3.97
C TYR A 72 12.31 -5.87 -2.44
N SER A 73 12.81 -4.75 -1.91
CA SER A 73 12.92 -4.52 -0.46
C SER A 73 11.56 -4.57 0.24
N ASN A 74 10.52 -3.94 -0.33
CA ASN A 74 9.18 -3.96 0.23
C ASN A 74 8.63 -5.40 0.32
N ARG A 75 8.84 -6.22 -0.72
CA ARG A 75 8.42 -7.62 -0.72
C ARG A 75 9.21 -8.47 0.30
N LEU A 76 10.52 -8.27 0.38
CA LEU A 76 11.39 -8.97 1.34
C LEU A 76 10.99 -8.64 2.79
N ILE A 77 10.85 -7.34 3.09
CA ILE A 77 10.43 -6.88 4.42
C ILE A 77 9.03 -7.42 4.72
N GLY A 78 8.10 -7.38 3.77
CA GLY A 78 6.77 -7.95 3.90
C GLY A 78 6.77 -9.43 4.33
N GLY A 79 7.62 -10.27 3.72
CA GLY A 79 7.78 -11.66 4.12
C GLY A 79 8.47 -11.82 5.49
N PHE A 80 9.45 -10.97 5.78
CA PHE A 80 10.16 -10.99 7.05
C PHE A 80 9.26 -10.61 8.24
N VAL A 81 8.46 -9.54 8.11
CA VAL A 81 7.56 -9.08 9.17
C VAL A 81 6.47 -10.11 9.48
N GLN A 82 5.98 -10.81 8.46
CA GLN A 82 5.05 -11.93 8.63
C GLN A 82 5.70 -13.10 9.38
N THR A 83 6.94 -13.47 9.01
CA THR A 83 7.71 -14.52 9.68
C THR A 83 7.97 -14.21 11.16
N ARG A 84 8.12 -12.91 11.49
CA ARG A 84 8.33 -12.43 12.87
C ARG A 84 7.02 -12.21 13.63
N GLY A 85 5.86 -12.36 13.01
CA GLY A 85 4.57 -12.08 13.65
C GLY A 85 4.33 -10.60 13.96
N PHE A 86 4.94 -9.69 13.20
CA PHE A 86 4.68 -8.26 13.34
C PHE A 86 3.30 -7.93 12.77
N GLY A 87 2.40 -7.52 13.65
CA GLY A 87 1.01 -7.18 13.34
C GLY A 87 0.47 -6.18 14.37
N PRO A 88 -0.73 -5.62 14.11
CA PRO A 88 -1.32 -4.61 14.98
C PRO A 88 -1.50 -5.10 16.43
N GLU A 89 -1.86 -6.37 16.64
CA GLU A 89 -2.05 -6.97 17.97
C GLU A 89 -0.75 -7.05 18.77
N ASN A 90 0.36 -7.31 18.08
CA ASN A 90 1.65 -7.52 18.71
C ASN A 90 2.44 -6.21 18.92
N GLN A 91 2.28 -5.24 18.02
CA GLN A 91 3.03 -3.99 18.03
C GLN A 91 2.26 -2.81 18.65
N LEU A 92 0.96 -2.67 18.37
CA LEU A 92 0.18 -1.50 18.78
C LEU A 92 -0.42 -1.69 20.18
N ARG A 93 0.43 -1.93 21.19
CA ARG A 93 0.00 -2.19 22.58
C ARG A 93 -0.83 -1.07 23.18
N HIS A 94 -0.56 0.18 22.80
CA HIS A 94 -1.32 1.35 23.27
C HIS A 94 -2.79 1.34 22.84
N TYR A 95 -3.13 0.62 21.77
CA TYR A 95 -4.50 0.55 21.27
C TYR A 95 -5.42 -0.29 22.16
N SER A 96 -4.85 -1.18 22.99
CA SER A 96 -5.59 -2.02 23.95
C SER A 96 -6.46 -1.20 24.91
N ARG A 97 -6.02 -0.01 25.30
CA ARG A 97 -6.76 0.92 26.17
C ARG A 97 -8.10 1.36 25.56
N PHE A 98 -8.18 1.48 24.24
CA PHE A 98 -9.39 1.92 23.56
C PHE A 98 -10.33 0.76 23.24
N LEU A 99 -9.77 -0.43 22.95
CA LEU A 99 -10.56 -1.65 22.80
C LEU A 99 -11.32 -2.01 24.07
N SER A 100 -10.69 -1.87 25.24
CA SER A 100 -11.37 -2.10 26.53
C SER A 100 -12.52 -1.11 26.78
N LYS A 101 -12.33 0.18 26.43
CA LYS A 101 -13.40 1.19 26.52
C LYS A 101 -14.59 0.90 25.59
N LYS A 102 -14.33 0.39 24.38
CA LYS A 102 -15.38 -0.03 23.45
C LYS A 102 -16.21 -1.19 24.01
N THR A 103 -15.59 -2.11 24.76
CA THR A 103 -16.30 -3.22 25.43
C THR A 103 -17.08 -2.79 26.68
N THR A 104 -16.66 -1.72 27.36
CA THR A 104 -17.35 -1.22 28.57
C THR A 104 -18.42 -0.16 28.29
N GLY A 105 -18.62 0.23 27.04
CA GLY A 105 -19.74 1.11 26.63
C GLY A 105 -19.69 2.53 27.21
N GLU A 106 -18.51 3.04 27.58
CA GLU A 106 -18.40 4.43 28.05
C GLU A 106 -18.59 5.41 26.86
N PRO A 107 -19.42 6.46 27.02
CA PRO A 107 -19.64 7.45 25.98
C PRO A 107 -18.34 8.19 25.65
N LYS A 108 -18.13 8.47 24.37
CA LYS A 108 -17.06 9.36 23.91
C LYS A 108 -17.37 10.77 24.40
N ASP A 109 -16.47 11.33 25.21
CA ASP A 109 -16.39 12.78 25.43
C ASP A 109 -16.18 13.53 24.10
#